data_AF-A0A354FBX0-F1
#
_entry.id   AF-A0A354FBX0-F1
#
_cell.length_a   1.000
_cell.length_b   1.000
_cell.length_c   1.000
_cell.angle_alpha   90.00
_cell.angle_beta   90.00
_cell.angle_gamma   90.00
#
_symmetry.space_group_name_H-M   'P 1'
#
loop_
_entity.id
_entity.type
_entity.pdbx_description
1 polymer ?
#
loop_
_entity_poly.entity_id
_entity_poly.type
_entity_poly.pdbx_seq_one_letter_code
_entity_poly.pdbx_strand_id
1 'polypeptide(L)' 'MFKEIAKRTKKTRDDTFIRKEKIMGKDEDGADKEIEITVNRTDAIATLGGAALDNEECYLYSKLGRALGLVNIEHCARL' A
#
# COMPACT_ATOMS: atom_id res chain seq x y z
N MET A 1 20.90 -8.85 10.02
CA MET A 1 19.43 -8.79 10.19
C MET A 1 18.78 -7.74 9.28
N PHE A 2 18.92 -6.43 9.51
CA PHE A 2 18.22 -5.39 8.72
C PHE A 2 18.47 -5.44 7.20
N LYS A 3 19.68 -5.78 6.75
CA LYS A 3 19.99 -5.97 5.32
C LYS A 3 19.11 -7.03 4.65
N GLU A 4 18.81 -8.12 5.35
CA GLU A 4 18.00 -9.21 4.82
C GLU A 4 16.51 -8.84 4.77
N ILE A 5 16.02 -8.11 5.79
CA ILE A 5 14.66 -7.54 5.79
C ILE A 5 14.50 -6.59 4.60
N ALA A 6 15.42 -5.63 4.44
CA ALA A 6 15.37 -4.66 3.34
C ALA A 6 15.43 -5.35 1.96
N LYS A 7 16.28 -6.38 1.81
CA LYS A 7 16.37 -7.17 0.58
C LYS A 7 15.04 -7.85 0.24
N ARG A 8 14.38 -8.46 1.23
CA ARG A 8 13.07 -9.12 1.04
C ARG A 8 11.98 -8.10 0.71
N THR A 9 11.91 -7.00 1.46
CA THR A 9 10.95 -5.92 1.19
C THR A 9 11.12 -5.36 -0.22
N LYS A 10 12.35 -5.07 -0.64
CA LYS A 10 12.63 -4.58 -2.00
C LYS A 10 12.23 -5.61 -3.05
N LYS A 11 12.66 -6.86 -2.92
CA LYS A 11 12.35 -7.91 -3.88
C LYS A 11 10.84 -8.10 -4.03
N THR A 12 10.12 -8.32 -2.93
CA THR A 12 8.67 -8.54 -2.96
C THR A 12 7.95 -7.33 -3.54
N ARG A 13 8.34 -6.11 -3.15
CA ARG A 13 7.75 -4.88 -3.71
C ARG A 13 7.98 -4.80 -5.20
N ASP A 14 9.22 -4.92 -5.67
CA ASP A 14 9.55 -4.77 -7.09
C ASP A 14 8.86 -5.81 -7.96
N ASP A 15 8.76 -7.06 -7.48
CA ASP A 15 8.11 -8.17 -8.18
C ASP A 15 6.58 -8.01 -8.26
N THR A 16 5.97 -7.23 -7.35
CA THR A 16 4.49 -7.15 -7.19
C THR A 16 3.92 -5.73 -7.28
N PHE A 17 4.73 -4.73 -7.68
CA PHE A 17 4.30 -3.34 -7.69
C PHE A 17 3.33 -3.06 -8.84
N ILE A 18 2.14 -2.58 -8.50
CA ILE A 18 1.09 -2.20 -9.44
C ILE A 18 1.18 -0.68 -9.65
N ARG A 19 1.65 -0.27 -10.83
CA ARG A 19 1.70 1.16 -11.19
C ARG A 19 0.33 1.67 -11.61
N LYS A 20 -0.34 0.88 -12.44
CA LYS A 20 -1.65 1.19 -13.00
C LYS A 20 -2.58 0.00 -12.86
N GLU A 21 -3.85 0.27 -12.68
CA GLU A 21 -4.89 -0.72 -12.55
C GLU A 21 -6.06 -0.33 -13.45
N LYS A 22 -6.68 -1.33 -14.07
CA LYS A 22 -7.89 -1.13 -14.86
C LYS A 22 -9.09 -1.31 -13.95
N ILE A 23 -9.96 -0.32 -13.95
CA ILE A 23 -11.22 -0.36 -13.19
C ILE A 23 -12.38 -0.06 -14.14
N MET A 24 -13.56 -0.57 -13.81
CA MET A 24 -14.79 -0.13 -14.44
C MET A 24 -15.13 1.27 -13.94
N GLY A 25 -15.12 2.24 -14.84
CA GLY A 25 -15.56 3.60 -14.60
C GLY A 25 -16.71 3.95 -15.53
N LYS A 26 -17.30 5.12 -15.30
CA LYS A 26 -18.29 5.70 -16.21
C LYS A 26 -17.62 6.74 -17.09
N ASP A 27 -17.88 6.71 -18.39
CA ASP A 27 -17.45 7.74 -19.33
C ASP A 27 -18.28 9.04 -19.12
N GLU A 28 -17.91 10.13 -19.79
CA GLU A 28 -18.66 11.40 -19.73
C GLU A 28 -20.15 11.24 -20.12
N ASP A 29 -20.44 10.25 -20.98
CA ASP A 29 -21.78 9.87 -21.43
C ASP A 29 -22.49 8.85 -20.49
N GLY A 30 -21.88 8.49 -19.36
CA GLY A 30 -22.46 7.60 -18.35
C GLY A 30 -22.41 6.11 -18.68
N ALA A 31 -21.79 5.72 -19.79
CA ALA A 31 -21.59 4.32 -20.18
C ALA A 31 -20.45 3.67 -19.37
N ASP A 32 -20.63 2.39 -19.00
CA ASP A 32 -19.61 1.62 -18.31
C ASP A 32 -18.44 1.30 -19.24
N LYS A 33 -17.24 1.71 -18.83
CA LYS A 33 -16.01 1.57 -19.62
C LYS A 33 -14.84 1.21 -18.73
N GLU A 34 -13.94 0.39 -19.26
CA GLU A 34 -12.68 0.08 -18.59
C GLU A 34 -11.74 1.29 -18.70
N ILE A 35 -11.42 1.91 -17.57
CA ILE A 35 -10.49 3.03 -17.47
C ILE A 35 -9.22 2.58 -16.74
N GLU A 36 -8.06 3.03 -17.22
CA GLU A 36 -6.77 2.76 -16.59
C GLU A 36 -6.41 3.93 -15.66
N ILE A 37 -6.26 3.64 -14.36
CA ILE A 37 -5.88 4.63 -13.35
C ILE A 37 -4.50 4.33 -12.76
N THR A 38 -3.79 5.37 -12.34
CA THR A 38 -2.52 5.22 -11.61
C THR A 38 -2.82 4.93 -10.14
N VAL A 39 -2.26 3.85 -9.61
CA VAL A 39 -2.49 3.39 -8.22
C VAL A 39 -1.22 3.33 -7.38
N ASN A 40 -0.07 3.07 -7.99
CA ASN A 40 1.26 3.02 -7.34
C ASN A 40 1.28 2.29 -5.98
N ARG A 41 0.83 1.03 -5.96
CA ARG A 41 0.72 0.23 -4.72
C ARG A 41 1.27 -1.19 -4.86
N THR A 42 1.47 -1.88 -3.73
CA THR A 42 1.70 -3.33 -3.67
C THR A 42 0.71 -3.94 -2.68
N ASP A 43 0.00 -4.98 -3.14
CA ASP A 43 -0.97 -5.71 -2.32
C ASP A 43 -0.32 -6.92 -1.59
N ALA A 44 0.94 -7.22 -1.90
CA ALA A 44 1.67 -8.40 -1.42
C ALA A 44 2.33 -8.22 -0.04
N ILE A 45 2.27 -7.01 0.53
CA ILE A 45 2.85 -6.70 1.85
C ILE A 45 1.76 -6.01 2.69
N ALA A 46 1.61 -6.47 3.94
CA ALA A 46 0.68 -5.90 4.90
C ALA A 46 1.39 -5.60 6.22
N THR A 47 0.84 -4.65 6.99
CA THR A 47 1.33 -4.28 8.32
C THR A 47 0.18 -4.25 9.32
N LEU A 48 0.41 -4.82 10.51
CA LEU A 48 -0.55 -4.82 11.62
C LEU A 48 0.10 -4.17 12.85
N GLY A 49 -0.53 -3.14 13.42
CA GLY A 49 -0.18 -2.62 14.74
C GLY A 49 -0.18 -1.10 14.85
N GLY A 50 0.26 -0.62 16.03
CA GLY A 50 0.61 0.77 16.29
C GLY A 50 0.16 1.29 17.65
N ALA A 51 -0.94 0.80 18.22
CA ALA A 51 -1.57 1.42 19.40
C ALA A 51 -0.70 1.46 20.68
N ALA A 52 0.35 0.64 20.74
CA ALA A 52 1.32 0.62 21.83
C ALA A 52 2.59 1.45 21.55
N LEU A 53 2.72 2.03 20.36
CA LEU A 53 3.83 2.90 19.97
C LEU A 53 3.49 4.36 20.26
N ASP A 54 4.52 5.20 20.37
CA ASP A 54 4.33 6.64 20.50
C ASP A 54 3.76 7.25 19.21
N ASN A 55 3.20 8.46 19.31
CA ASN A 55 2.57 9.14 18.18
C ASN A 55 3.57 9.38 17.04
N GLU A 56 4.80 9.77 17.37
CA GLU A 56 5.88 10.03 16.43
C GLU A 56 6.28 8.75 15.69
N GLU A 57 6.33 7.61 16.39
CA GLU A 57 6.62 6.31 15.83
C GLU A 57 5.50 5.83 14.91
N CYS A 58 4.24 5.95 15.35
CA CYS A 58 3.07 5.66 14.50
C CYS A 58 3.07 6.52 13.24
N TYR A 59 3.41 7.79 13.37
CA TYR A 59 3.51 8.71 12.24
C TYR A 59 4.56 8.25 11.22
N LEU A 60 5.78 7.93 11.68
CA LEU A 60 6.84 7.41 10.82
C LEU A 60 6.49 6.05 10.23
N TYR A 61 5.90 5.15 11.00
CA TYR A 61 5.50 3.82 10.56
C TYR A 61 4.48 3.88 9.43
N SER A 62 3.44 4.71 9.60
CA SER A 62 2.38 4.88 8.61
C SER A 62 2.87 5.58 7.33
N LYS A 63 3.85 6.49 7.44
CA LYS A 63 4.52 7.12 6.31
C LYS A 63 5.42 6.14 5.56
N LEU A 64 6.18 5.32 6.28
CA LEU A 64 7.04 4.30 5.68
C LEU A 64 6.22 3.29 4.88
N GLY A 65 5.12 2.77 5.45
CA GLY A 65 4.22 1.85 4.76
C GLY A 65 3.70 2.44 3.45
N ARG A 66 3.18 3.67 3.49
CA ARG A 66 2.65 4.36 2.29
C ARG A 66 3.74 4.71 1.28
N ALA A 67 4.93 5.12 1.72
CA ALA A 67 6.05 5.41 0.82
C ALA A 67 6.53 4.16 0.06
N LEU A 68 6.39 2.97 0.67
CA LEU A 68 6.66 1.69 0.02
C LEU A 68 5.50 1.22 -0.88
N GLY A 69 4.33 1.86 -0.81
CA GLY A 69 3.14 1.54 -1.60
C GLY A 69 2.20 0.54 -0.94
N LEU A 70 2.30 0.28 0.36
CA LEU A 70 1.37 -0.61 1.05
C LEU A 70 0.00 0.05 1.19
N VAL A 71 -1.05 -0.73 0.94
CA VAL A 71 -2.45 -0.34 1.20
C VAL A 71 -3.08 -1.13 2.34
N ASN A 72 -2.60 -2.35 2.59
CA ASN A 72 -3.04 -3.20 3.69
C ASN A 72 -2.34 -2.79 5.01
N ILE A 73 -2.70 -1.62 5.53
CA ILE A 73 -2.17 -1.04 6.77
C ILE A 73 -3.28 -0.99 7.81
N GLU A 74 -3.23 -1.88 8.80
CA GLU A 74 -4.27 -2.03 9.82
C GLU A 74 -3.69 -1.92 11.24
N HIS A 75 -4.54 -1.59 12.21
CA HIS A 75 -4.16 -1.46 13.62
C HIS A 75 -5.35 -1.68 14.55
N CYS A 76 -5.09 -1.68 15.87
CA CYS A 76 -6.08 -2.00 16.89
C CYS A 76 -7.37 -1.17 16.83
N ALA A 77 -7.33 0.11 16.39
CA ALA A 77 -8.53 0.95 16.36
C ALA A 77 -9.45 0.70 15.14
N ARG A 78 -9.18 -0.34 14.34
CA ARG A 78 -10.12 -0.80 13.30
C ARG A 78 -11.37 -1.46 13.91
N LEU A 79 -11.18 -2.17 15.03
CA LEU A 79 -12.25 -2.79 15.83
C LEU A 79 -12.85 -1.75 16.78
#